data_AF-A0A8E2DJN1-F1
#
_entry.id   AF-A0A8E2DJN1-F1
#
_cell.length_a   1.000
_cell.length_b   1.000
_cell.length_c   1.000
_cell.angle_alpha   90.00
_cell.angle_beta   90.00
_cell.angle_gamma   90.00
#
_symmetry.space_group_name_H-M   'P 1'
#
loop_
_entity.id
_entity.type
_entity.pdbx_description
1 polymer ?
#
loop_
_entity_poly.entity_id
_entity_poly.type
_entity_poly.pdbx_seq_one_letter_code
_entity_poly.pdbx_strand_id
1 'polypeptide(L)'
;MAFSVLASLVSLLAALQAANGAITRKATCPDGSTVTNEACCFLFPILEDIQANLFEGSQCGAEAHESLRLTFHDAIGFSPALTAEGQFGGGGADGSIITFASTETAYAANAGIDEIVNLQAPFVAKYNISAGDFIQFAGAVGLSNCPGAPQLDFVIGRPAATAAAPDGLVPEPFDNVTSILARFNDAGGFDPQHVVWLLSSHSVAAASFVDPTIPGSPFDSTPGNFDTQFFIETQLTGTLWPGTVGNPGEVESPIAGEIRLQSDFLLARDNRTACEWQSFADDLSRQQTLFKAAMSTLATIGQDTATLTDCSDVIPVPPAAEGTPHFPAGLTNADVDQACTTAAFPTLSTDPGPATSVAPVPTP
;
A
#
# COMPACT_ATOMS: atom_id res chain seq x y z
N MET A 1 -39.96 33.47 43.21
CA MET A 1 -39.36 32.13 43.43
C MET A 1 -40.02 31.13 42.49
N ALA A 2 -39.72 31.21 41.19
CA ALA A 2 -40.34 30.38 40.16
C ALA A 2 -39.45 30.25 38.91
N PHE A 3 -38.13 30.33 39.09
CA PHE A 3 -37.15 30.25 37.99
C PHE A 3 -36.01 29.26 38.26
N SER A 4 -36.02 28.59 39.42
CA SER A 4 -35.01 27.62 39.83
C SER A 4 -35.44 26.16 39.64
N VAL A 5 -36.64 25.88 39.11
CA VAL A 5 -37.16 24.52 38.92
C VAL A 5 -37.11 24.06 37.45
N LEU A 6 -37.02 24.97 36.48
CA LEU A 6 -36.96 24.60 35.06
C LEU A 6 -35.56 24.19 34.57
N ALA A 7 -34.49 24.64 35.22
CA ALA A 7 -33.12 24.33 34.81
C ALA A 7 -32.70 22.88 35.14
N SER A 8 -33.38 22.24 36.09
CA SER A 8 -33.08 20.87 36.54
C SER A 8 -33.77 19.78 35.72
N LEU A 9 -34.78 20.12 34.91
CA LEU A 9 -35.49 19.14 34.06
C LEU A 9 -34.89 19.02 32.66
N VAL A 10 -34.21 20.06 32.16
CA VAL A 10 -33.50 20.00 30.86
C VAL A 10 -32.15 19.29 30.98
N SER A 11 -31.51 19.34 32.14
CA SER A 11 -30.24 18.65 32.41
C SER A 11 -30.40 17.15 32.67
N LEU A 12 -31.61 16.67 32.99
CA LEU A 12 -31.91 15.24 33.13
C LEU A 12 -32.34 14.56 31.81
N LEU A 13 -32.82 15.31 30.80
CA LEU A 13 -33.06 14.75 29.47
C LEU A 13 -31.82 14.75 28.56
N ALA A 14 -30.84 15.62 28.81
CA ALA A 14 -29.57 15.61 28.08
C ALA A 14 -28.60 14.51 28.54
N ALA A 15 -28.77 13.99 29.77
CA ALA A 15 -27.94 12.91 30.31
C ALA A 15 -28.35 11.50 29.85
N LEU A 16 -29.44 11.36 29.08
CA LEU A 16 -29.96 10.09 28.57
C LEU A 16 -29.71 9.85 27.08
N GLN A 17 -28.94 10.72 26.41
CA GLN A 17 -28.51 10.52 25.02
C GLN A 17 -27.04 10.08 24.87
N ALA A 18 -26.34 9.82 25.98
CA ALA A 18 -25.00 9.25 25.96
C ALA A 18 -25.06 7.76 26.33
N ALA A 19 -24.46 6.94 25.47
CA ALA A 19 -24.28 5.49 25.57
C ALA A 19 -25.43 4.59 25.07
N ASN A 20 -25.89 4.81 23.84
CA ASN A 20 -26.03 3.67 22.91
C ASN A 20 -24.68 3.44 22.21
N GLY A 21 -23.62 3.19 23.00
CA GLY A 21 -22.49 2.47 22.46
C GLY A 21 -23.01 1.06 22.23
N ALA A 22 -23.20 0.66 20.97
CA ALA A 22 -23.50 -0.72 20.67
C ALA A 22 -22.46 -1.56 21.42
N ILE A 23 -22.92 -2.43 22.33
CA ILE A 23 -22.05 -3.43 22.94
C ILE A 23 -21.70 -4.35 21.76
N THR A 24 -20.61 -4.05 21.07
CA THR A 24 -20.07 -4.92 20.03
C THR A 24 -19.70 -6.21 20.73
N ARG A 25 -20.51 -7.25 20.55
CA ARG A 25 -20.26 -8.54 21.17
C ARG A 25 -18.97 -9.08 20.58
N LYS A 26 -17.92 -9.14 21.40
CA LYS A 26 -16.70 -9.83 21.03
C LYS A 26 -16.91 -11.34 21.13
N ALA A 27 -16.44 -12.08 20.14
CA ALA A 27 -16.27 -13.53 20.20
C ALA A 27 -14.84 -13.83 20.69
N THR A 28 -14.69 -14.98 21.35
CA THR A 28 -13.38 -15.50 21.77
C THR A 28 -13.04 -16.69 20.88
N CYS A 29 -11.91 -16.60 20.20
CA CYS A 29 -11.40 -17.64 19.30
C CYS A 29 -10.76 -18.80 20.10
N PRO A 30 -10.53 -19.97 19.47
CA PRO A 30 -9.98 -21.14 20.16
C PRO A 30 -8.60 -20.94 20.81
N ASP A 31 -7.81 -20.01 20.30
CA ASP A 31 -6.49 -19.60 20.80
C ASP A 31 -6.58 -18.59 21.98
N GLY A 32 -7.77 -18.09 22.30
CA GLY A 32 -8.02 -17.08 23.32
C GLY A 32 -8.06 -15.65 22.80
N SER A 33 -7.75 -15.41 21.52
CA SER A 33 -7.86 -14.10 20.88
C SER A 33 -9.32 -13.63 20.83
N THR A 34 -9.55 -12.32 20.80
CA THR A 34 -10.91 -11.76 20.73
C THR A 34 -11.13 -11.01 19.43
N VAL A 35 -12.25 -11.30 18.76
CA VAL A 35 -12.64 -10.67 17.49
C VAL A 35 -14.05 -10.12 17.57
N THR A 36 -14.34 -9.12 16.76
CA THR A 36 -15.72 -8.60 16.62
C THR A 36 -16.65 -9.59 15.93
N ASN A 37 -16.14 -10.48 15.06
CA ASN A 37 -16.92 -11.51 14.37
C ASN A 37 -16.22 -12.88 14.45
N GLU A 38 -16.91 -13.90 14.99
CA GLU A 38 -16.39 -15.27 15.14
C GLU A 38 -15.97 -15.90 13.80
N ALA A 39 -16.55 -15.45 12.68
CA ALA A 39 -16.15 -15.86 11.34
C ALA A 39 -14.68 -15.52 11.01
N CYS A 40 -14.03 -14.63 11.77
CA CYS A 40 -12.62 -14.26 11.57
C CYS A 40 -11.65 -15.20 12.31
N CYS A 41 -12.11 -16.04 13.22
CA CYS A 41 -11.22 -16.83 14.08
C CYS A 41 -10.32 -17.82 13.32
N PHE A 42 -10.73 -18.27 12.13
CA PHE A 42 -9.91 -19.19 11.32
C PHE A 42 -8.66 -18.51 10.73
N LEU A 43 -8.58 -17.18 10.77
CA LEU A 43 -7.45 -16.42 10.24
C LEU A 43 -6.24 -16.43 11.18
N PHE A 44 -6.40 -16.65 12.49
CA PHE A 44 -5.26 -16.65 13.43
C PHE A 44 -4.23 -17.77 13.13
N PRO A 45 -4.63 -19.03 12.86
CA PRO A 45 -3.67 -20.04 12.40
C PRO A 45 -2.97 -19.67 11.09
N ILE A 46 -3.66 -18.98 10.18
CA ILE A 46 -3.07 -18.49 8.93
C ILE A 46 -2.05 -17.40 9.22
N LEU A 47 -2.39 -16.43 10.08
CA LEU A 47 -1.52 -15.36 10.54
C LEU A 47 -0.21 -15.92 11.12
N GLU A 48 -0.31 -16.85 12.07
CA GLU A 48 0.87 -17.46 12.70
C GLU A 48 1.78 -18.14 11.67
N ASP A 49 1.18 -18.85 10.72
CA ASP A 49 1.89 -19.61 9.70
C ASP A 49 2.58 -18.71 8.66
N ILE A 50 1.89 -17.68 8.16
CA ILE A 50 2.51 -16.74 7.20
C ILE A 50 3.56 -15.86 7.89
N GLN A 51 3.36 -15.47 9.16
CA GLN A 51 4.39 -14.75 9.90
C GLN A 51 5.66 -15.59 10.08
N ALA A 52 5.53 -16.88 10.36
CA ALA A 52 6.66 -17.77 10.55
C ALA A 52 7.33 -18.21 9.24
N ASN A 53 6.54 -18.51 8.20
CA ASN A 53 7.00 -19.26 7.02
C ASN A 53 6.92 -18.48 5.70
N LEU A 54 6.24 -17.33 5.66
CA LEU A 54 6.25 -16.43 4.50
C LEU A 54 7.06 -15.16 4.80
N PHE A 55 6.91 -14.57 5.99
CA PHE A 55 7.58 -13.33 6.39
C PHE A 55 8.78 -13.54 7.32
N GLU A 56 9.41 -14.72 7.25
CA GLU A 56 10.65 -15.06 7.94
C GLU A 56 10.73 -14.63 9.43
N GLY A 57 9.63 -14.81 10.18
CA GLY A 57 9.55 -14.36 11.57
C GLY A 57 9.18 -12.88 11.73
N SER A 58 8.20 -12.43 10.95
CA SER A 58 7.62 -11.08 11.01
C SER A 58 8.54 -9.95 10.56
N GLN A 59 9.28 -10.17 9.48
CA GLN A 59 10.11 -9.15 8.85
C GLN A 59 9.29 -8.29 7.87
N CYS A 60 9.62 -6.99 7.80
CA CYS A 60 9.32 -6.14 6.66
C CYS A 60 10.46 -6.31 5.63
N GLY A 61 10.43 -7.45 4.94
CA GLY A 61 11.42 -7.85 3.94
C GLY A 61 10.80 -8.03 2.55
N ALA A 62 11.52 -8.70 1.64
CA ALA A 62 11.07 -8.86 0.25
C ALA A 62 9.67 -9.46 0.14
N GLU A 63 9.35 -10.53 0.87
CA GLU A 63 8.04 -11.18 0.79
C GLU A 63 6.92 -10.27 1.30
N ALA A 64 7.20 -9.38 2.27
CA ALA A 64 6.24 -8.39 2.74
C ALA A 64 6.00 -7.31 1.66
N HIS A 65 7.07 -6.82 1.03
CA HIS A 65 7.00 -5.83 -0.05
C HIS A 65 6.26 -6.39 -1.27
N GLU A 66 6.59 -7.62 -1.66
CA GLU A 66 5.97 -8.32 -2.77
C GLU A 66 4.51 -8.67 -2.49
N SER A 67 4.18 -9.05 -1.24
CA SER A 67 2.78 -9.29 -0.84
C SER A 67 1.97 -8.00 -0.90
N LEU A 68 2.53 -6.87 -0.51
CA LEU A 68 1.88 -5.56 -0.65
C LEU A 68 1.69 -5.20 -2.13
N ARG A 69 2.72 -5.37 -2.97
CA ARG A 69 2.63 -5.17 -4.42
C ARG A 69 1.54 -6.07 -5.04
N LEU A 70 1.45 -7.34 -4.64
CA LEU A 70 0.47 -8.29 -5.16
C LEU A 70 -0.97 -7.82 -4.92
N THR A 71 -1.25 -7.11 -3.81
CA THR A 71 -2.59 -6.55 -3.57
C THR A 71 -3.03 -5.58 -4.66
N PHE A 72 -2.10 -4.76 -5.18
CA PHE A 72 -2.37 -3.81 -6.25
C PHE A 72 -2.53 -4.51 -7.59
N HIS A 73 -1.63 -5.44 -7.91
CA HIS A 73 -1.63 -6.14 -9.19
C HIS A 73 -2.86 -7.04 -9.38
N ASP A 74 -3.39 -7.63 -8.30
CA ASP A 74 -4.70 -8.30 -8.31
C ASP A 74 -5.83 -7.28 -8.48
N ALA A 75 -5.92 -6.30 -7.57
CA ALA A 75 -7.08 -5.43 -7.48
C ALA A 75 -7.28 -4.47 -8.67
N ILE A 76 -6.19 -3.99 -9.28
CA ILE A 76 -6.27 -3.01 -10.38
C ILE A 76 -6.68 -3.64 -11.72
N GLY A 77 -6.67 -4.97 -11.80
CA GLY A 77 -7.19 -5.78 -12.91
C GLY A 77 -8.72 -5.74 -13.01
N PHE A 78 -9.28 -4.53 -13.08
CA PHE A 78 -10.72 -4.26 -13.15
C PHE A 78 -10.99 -3.01 -13.98
N SER A 79 -11.89 -3.08 -14.95
CA SER A 79 -12.24 -1.96 -15.84
C SER A 79 -13.75 -1.92 -16.12
N PRO A 80 -14.48 -1.00 -15.48
CA PRO A 80 -15.83 -0.63 -15.85
C PRO A 80 -15.94 -0.16 -17.30
N ALA A 81 -14.93 0.56 -17.83
CA ALA A 81 -14.91 1.00 -19.22
C ALA A 81 -14.96 -0.19 -20.20
N LEU A 82 -14.09 -1.20 -20.04
CA LEU A 82 -14.13 -2.41 -20.87
C LEU A 82 -15.46 -3.16 -20.73
N THR A 83 -16.00 -3.22 -19.50
CA THR A 83 -17.29 -3.85 -19.24
C THR A 83 -18.44 -3.14 -19.97
N ALA A 84 -18.43 -1.80 -19.99
CA ALA A 84 -19.41 -0.99 -20.72
C ALA A 84 -19.33 -1.17 -22.24
N GLU A 85 -18.16 -1.54 -22.76
CA GLU A 85 -17.94 -1.90 -24.16
C GLU A 85 -18.33 -3.36 -24.49
N GLY A 86 -18.84 -4.11 -23.51
CA GLY A 86 -19.24 -5.51 -23.68
C GLY A 86 -18.07 -6.50 -23.65
N GLN A 87 -16.90 -6.07 -23.17
CA GLN A 87 -15.74 -6.93 -22.93
C GLN A 87 -15.69 -7.36 -21.46
N PHE A 88 -14.93 -8.41 -21.14
CA PHE A 88 -14.63 -8.71 -19.74
C PHE A 88 -13.61 -7.70 -19.22
N GLY A 89 -13.95 -6.94 -18.18
CA GLY A 89 -13.07 -5.91 -17.62
C GLY A 89 -12.13 -6.40 -16.51
N GLY A 90 -12.14 -7.68 -16.16
CA GLY A 90 -11.46 -8.20 -14.97
C GLY A 90 -12.33 -8.14 -13.70
N GLY A 91 -11.93 -8.88 -12.66
CA GLY A 91 -12.70 -9.08 -11.43
C GLY A 91 -12.28 -8.21 -10.24
N GLY A 92 -11.19 -7.46 -10.36
CA GLY A 92 -10.64 -6.66 -9.27
C GLY A 92 -9.97 -7.52 -8.21
N ALA A 93 -10.19 -7.22 -6.93
CA ALA A 93 -9.60 -7.96 -5.83
C ALA A 93 -10.28 -9.33 -5.68
N ASP A 94 -10.03 -10.26 -6.60
CA ASP A 94 -10.68 -11.57 -6.70
C ASP A 94 -9.70 -12.76 -6.64
N GLY A 95 -8.39 -12.49 -6.59
CA GLY A 95 -7.35 -13.51 -6.62
C GLY A 95 -7.17 -14.18 -7.97
N SER A 96 -7.59 -13.53 -9.05
CA SER A 96 -7.38 -13.98 -10.42
C SER A 96 -5.90 -14.15 -10.73
N ILE A 97 -5.03 -13.29 -10.20
CA ILE A 97 -3.58 -13.37 -10.42
C ILE A 97 -2.93 -14.64 -9.85
N ILE A 98 -3.48 -15.23 -8.78
CA ILE A 98 -3.07 -16.56 -8.28
C ILE A 98 -3.80 -17.67 -9.05
N THR A 99 -5.11 -17.52 -9.26
CA THR A 99 -5.96 -18.57 -9.85
C THR A 99 -5.62 -18.85 -11.32
N PHE A 100 -5.25 -17.80 -12.05
CA PHE A 100 -4.88 -17.80 -13.46
C PHE A 100 -3.43 -17.37 -13.66
N ALA A 101 -2.55 -17.71 -12.71
CA ALA A 101 -1.15 -17.29 -12.67
C ALA A 101 -0.42 -17.44 -14.01
N SER A 102 -0.55 -18.60 -14.69
CA SER A 102 0.10 -18.85 -15.99
C SER A 102 -0.25 -17.85 -17.10
N THR A 103 -1.36 -17.12 -16.97
CA THR A 103 -1.76 -16.06 -17.89
C THR A 103 -1.32 -14.70 -17.37
N GLU A 104 -1.70 -14.34 -16.15
CA GLU A 104 -1.50 -12.98 -15.64
C GLU A 104 -0.05 -12.66 -15.30
N THR A 105 0.71 -13.62 -14.77
CA THR A 105 2.13 -13.36 -14.46
C THR A 105 3.01 -13.34 -15.70
N ALA A 106 2.47 -13.68 -16.87
CA ALA A 106 3.15 -13.55 -18.16
C ALA A 106 3.02 -12.14 -18.77
N TYR A 107 2.15 -11.28 -18.22
CA TYR A 107 2.01 -9.90 -18.67
C TYR A 107 3.25 -9.08 -18.31
N ALA A 108 3.66 -8.16 -19.19
CA ALA A 108 4.87 -7.38 -19.01
C ALA A 108 4.85 -6.55 -17.71
N ALA A 109 3.72 -5.91 -17.41
CA ALA A 109 3.52 -5.13 -16.19
C ALA A 109 3.57 -5.98 -14.90
N ASN A 110 3.37 -7.30 -15.00
CA ASN A 110 3.41 -8.24 -13.88
C ASN A 110 4.78 -8.94 -13.74
N ALA A 111 5.82 -8.45 -14.41
CA ALA A 111 7.17 -9.03 -14.27
C ALA A 111 7.59 -9.13 -12.79
N GLY A 112 8.04 -10.32 -12.40
CA GLY A 112 8.46 -10.66 -11.04
C GLY A 112 7.34 -10.98 -10.05
N ILE A 113 6.06 -10.89 -10.43
CA ILE A 113 4.94 -11.26 -9.53
C ILE A 113 4.82 -12.78 -9.35
N ASP A 114 5.32 -13.57 -10.30
CA ASP A 114 5.23 -15.02 -10.26
C ASP A 114 5.90 -15.65 -9.03
N GLU A 115 6.98 -15.05 -8.53
CA GLU A 115 7.68 -15.49 -7.33
C GLU A 115 6.76 -15.49 -6.10
N ILE A 116 6.20 -14.34 -5.74
CA ILE A 116 5.30 -14.23 -4.59
C ILE A 116 3.99 -15.00 -4.79
N VAL A 117 3.47 -15.10 -6.02
CA VAL A 117 2.32 -15.96 -6.34
C VAL A 117 2.62 -17.43 -6.03
N ASN A 118 3.82 -17.91 -6.40
CA ASN A 118 4.24 -19.28 -6.13
C ASN A 118 4.48 -19.54 -4.63
N LEU A 119 4.92 -18.55 -3.87
CA LEU A 119 5.06 -18.64 -2.41
C LEU A 119 3.71 -18.63 -1.69
N GLN A 120 2.75 -17.84 -2.16
CA GLN A 120 1.42 -17.69 -1.54
C GLN A 120 0.45 -18.84 -1.88
N ALA A 121 0.48 -19.37 -3.11
CA ALA A 121 -0.47 -20.39 -3.56
C ALA A 121 -0.56 -21.65 -2.67
N PRO A 122 0.52 -22.20 -2.10
CA PRO A 122 0.45 -23.32 -1.16
C PRO A 122 -0.36 -23.01 0.11
N PHE A 123 -0.31 -21.78 0.63
CA PHE A 123 -1.09 -21.37 1.80
C PHE A 123 -2.58 -21.26 1.47
N VAL A 124 -2.92 -20.69 0.29
CA VAL A 124 -4.30 -20.66 -0.24
C VAL A 124 -4.87 -22.08 -0.27
N ALA A 125 -4.12 -23.03 -0.83
CA ALA A 125 -4.53 -24.44 -0.90
C ALA A 125 -4.62 -25.11 0.48
N LYS A 126 -3.63 -24.89 1.36
CA LYS A 126 -3.55 -25.48 2.70
C LYS A 126 -4.75 -25.09 3.57
N TYR A 127 -5.15 -23.83 3.52
CA TYR A 127 -6.21 -23.28 4.36
C TYR A 127 -7.58 -23.23 3.70
N ASN A 128 -7.68 -23.53 2.39
CA ASN A 128 -8.92 -23.47 1.63
C ASN A 128 -9.63 -22.11 1.78
N ILE A 129 -8.83 -21.04 1.82
CA ILE A 129 -9.26 -19.64 1.78
C ILE A 129 -9.32 -19.21 0.30
N SER A 130 -10.17 -18.24 -0.05
CA SER A 130 -10.14 -17.72 -1.43
C SER A 130 -8.82 -17.01 -1.70
N ALA A 131 -8.35 -17.08 -2.94
CA ALA A 131 -7.11 -16.42 -3.34
C ALA A 131 -7.17 -14.90 -3.09
N GLY A 132 -8.29 -14.25 -3.42
CA GLY A 132 -8.47 -12.82 -3.18
C GLY A 132 -8.42 -12.45 -1.70
N ASP A 133 -9.05 -13.25 -0.83
CA ASP A 133 -8.97 -12.98 0.63
C ASP A 133 -7.54 -13.17 1.14
N PHE A 134 -6.83 -14.19 0.65
CA PHE A 134 -5.46 -14.45 1.07
C PHE A 134 -4.47 -13.36 0.61
N ILE A 135 -4.56 -12.89 -0.64
CA ILE A 135 -3.69 -11.82 -1.15
C ILE A 135 -3.81 -10.57 -0.28
N GLN A 136 -5.04 -10.13 -0.03
CA GLN A 136 -5.30 -8.93 0.76
C GLN A 136 -4.92 -9.13 2.24
N PHE A 137 -5.07 -10.36 2.75
CA PHE A 137 -4.61 -10.71 4.10
C PHE A 137 -3.08 -10.66 4.21
N ALA A 138 -2.38 -11.29 3.27
CA ALA A 138 -0.92 -11.32 3.24
C ALA A 138 -0.34 -9.92 3.07
N GLY A 139 -0.92 -9.08 2.20
CA GLY A 139 -0.50 -7.68 2.08
C GLY A 139 -0.71 -6.87 3.36
N ALA A 140 -1.87 -7.00 4.03
CA ALA A 140 -2.14 -6.31 5.28
C ALA A 140 -1.24 -6.78 6.44
N VAL A 141 -0.99 -8.09 6.54
CA VAL A 141 -0.10 -8.66 7.56
C VAL A 141 1.36 -8.31 7.26
N GLY A 142 1.81 -8.44 6.01
CA GLY A 142 3.17 -8.08 5.60
C GLY A 142 3.49 -6.62 5.89
N LEU A 143 2.59 -5.70 5.52
CA LEU A 143 2.74 -4.29 5.86
C LEU A 143 2.71 -4.04 7.37
N SER A 144 1.96 -4.83 8.15
CA SER A 144 1.94 -4.69 9.61
C SER A 144 3.29 -5.01 10.28
N ASN A 145 4.22 -5.63 9.55
CA ASN A 145 5.58 -5.85 10.04
C ASN A 145 6.47 -4.60 9.88
N CYS A 146 6.07 -3.65 9.05
CA CYS A 146 6.86 -2.45 8.74
C CYS A 146 6.64 -1.37 9.81
N PRO A 147 7.70 -0.95 10.54
CA PRO A 147 7.59 0.13 11.50
C PRO A 147 7.02 1.41 10.86
N GLY A 148 6.08 2.05 11.54
CA GLY A 148 5.43 3.26 11.04
C GLY A 148 4.27 3.01 10.08
N ALA A 149 3.95 1.77 9.71
CA ALA A 149 2.79 1.51 8.86
C ALA A 149 1.46 1.75 9.61
N PRO A 150 0.37 2.12 8.90
CA PRO A 150 -0.96 2.03 9.47
C PRO A 150 -1.41 0.56 9.58
N GLN A 151 -2.22 0.25 10.60
CA GLN A 151 -2.94 -1.03 10.65
C GLN A 151 -4.06 -1.00 9.60
N LEU A 152 -3.91 -1.72 8.49
CA LEU A 152 -4.91 -1.76 7.43
C LEU A 152 -6.22 -2.40 7.89
N ASP A 153 -7.32 -2.00 7.24
CA ASP A 153 -8.58 -2.72 7.37
C ASP A 153 -8.50 -4.02 6.57
N PHE A 154 -9.15 -5.07 7.08
CA PHE A 154 -9.20 -6.35 6.40
C PHE A 154 -10.61 -6.92 6.42
N VAL A 155 -11.10 -7.30 5.25
CA VAL A 155 -12.42 -7.91 5.07
C VAL A 155 -12.26 -9.24 4.35
N ILE A 156 -13.15 -10.20 4.62
CA ILE A 156 -13.21 -11.51 3.94
C ILE A 156 -14.54 -11.67 3.19
N GLY A 157 -14.56 -12.60 2.24
CA GLY A 157 -15.75 -12.99 1.48
C GLY A 157 -15.62 -12.83 -0.03
N ARG A 158 -14.41 -12.58 -0.55
CA ARG A 158 -14.18 -12.47 -2.00
C ARG A 158 -14.52 -13.80 -2.70
N PRO A 159 -15.35 -13.79 -3.75
CA PRO A 159 -15.66 -14.98 -4.52
C PRO A 159 -14.41 -15.45 -5.29
N ALA A 160 -14.39 -16.73 -5.68
CA ALA A 160 -13.33 -17.23 -6.56
C ALA A 160 -13.40 -16.53 -7.93
N ALA A 161 -12.25 -16.08 -8.43
CA ALA A 161 -12.10 -15.53 -9.76
C ALA A 161 -12.67 -16.48 -10.84
N THR A 162 -13.31 -15.90 -11.85
CA THR A 162 -13.98 -16.67 -12.92
C THR A 162 -13.22 -16.66 -14.25
N ALA A 163 -12.32 -15.70 -14.43
CA ALA A 163 -11.44 -15.57 -15.59
C ALA A 163 -10.20 -14.73 -15.20
N ALA A 164 -9.14 -14.84 -15.99
CA ALA A 164 -7.95 -14.01 -15.85
C ALA A 164 -8.29 -12.54 -16.16
N ALA A 165 -7.69 -11.60 -15.43
CA ALA A 165 -7.77 -10.18 -15.77
C ALA A 165 -7.20 -9.92 -17.18
N PRO A 166 -7.79 -9.01 -17.97
CA PRO A 166 -7.19 -8.55 -19.22
C PRO A 166 -5.81 -7.91 -19.00
N ASP A 167 -4.90 -8.11 -19.96
CA ASP A 167 -3.62 -7.40 -20.00
C ASP A 167 -3.81 -5.88 -20.24
N GLY A 168 -2.81 -5.07 -19.91
CA GLY A 168 -2.81 -3.62 -20.07
C GLY A 168 -3.64 -2.86 -19.02
N LEU A 169 -4.07 -3.53 -17.96
CA LEU A 169 -4.82 -2.93 -16.86
C LEU A 169 -3.93 -2.48 -15.68
N VAL A 170 -2.71 -2.98 -15.59
CA VAL A 170 -1.71 -2.58 -14.60
C VAL A 170 -0.81 -1.48 -15.21
N PRO A 171 -0.68 -0.30 -14.58
CA PRO A 171 0.21 0.76 -15.05
C PRO A 171 1.68 0.32 -15.10
N GLU A 172 2.41 0.82 -16.10
CA GLU A 172 3.84 0.59 -16.27
C GLU A 172 4.66 1.81 -15.82
N PRO A 173 5.91 1.64 -15.35
CA PRO A 173 6.70 2.76 -14.82
C PRO A 173 7.05 3.83 -15.87
N PHE A 174 6.91 3.52 -17.16
CA PHE A 174 7.12 4.45 -18.28
C PHE A 174 5.83 5.08 -18.80
N ASP A 175 4.68 4.75 -18.23
CA ASP A 175 3.41 5.40 -18.56
C ASP A 175 3.46 6.90 -18.21
N ASN A 176 2.71 7.70 -18.96
CA ASN A 176 2.59 9.11 -18.64
C ASN A 176 1.55 9.34 -17.52
N VAL A 177 1.67 10.45 -16.79
CA VAL A 177 0.78 10.77 -15.67
C VAL A 177 -0.70 10.73 -16.07
N THR A 178 -1.06 11.20 -17.26
CA THR A 178 -2.46 11.22 -17.70
C THR A 178 -3.03 9.80 -17.89
N SER A 179 -2.26 8.86 -18.45
CA SER A 179 -2.71 7.47 -18.56
C SER A 179 -2.80 6.78 -17.21
N ILE A 180 -1.83 7.00 -16.32
CA ILE A 180 -1.86 6.45 -14.94
C ILE A 180 -3.11 6.94 -14.21
N LEU A 181 -3.34 8.26 -14.16
CA LEU A 181 -4.50 8.83 -13.48
C LEU A 181 -5.83 8.34 -14.07
N ALA A 182 -5.92 8.21 -15.39
CA ALA A 182 -7.11 7.66 -16.04
C ALA A 182 -7.34 6.18 -15.68
N ARG A 183 -6.27 5.37 -15.60
CA ARG A 183 -6.35 3.95 -15.27
C ARG A 183 -6.84 3.72 -13.83
N PHE A 184 -6.27 4.45 -12.88
CA PHE A 184 -6.69 4.42 -11.48
C PHE A 184 -8.15 4.88 -11.30
N ASN A 185 -8.56 5.95 -12.01
CA ASN A 185 -9.94 6.41 -11.99
C ASN A 185 -10.92 5.37 -12.57
N ASP A 186 -10.56 4.72 -13.68
CA ASP A 186 -11.39 3.65 -14.26
C ASP A 186 -11.53 2.46 -13.31
N ALA A 187 -10.43 1.97 -12.72
CA ALA A 187 -10.46 0.79 -11.86
C ALA A 187 -11.21 1.02 -10.53
N GLY A 188 -10.83 2.04 -9.76
CA GLY A 188 -11.31 2.22 -8.39
C GLY A 188 -12.07 3.51 -8.15
N GLY A 189 -12.28 4.35 -9.17
CA GLY A 189 -12.77 5.72 -8.97
C GLY A 189 -11.75 6.62 -8.25
N PHE A 190 -10.47 6.25 -8.29
CA PHE A 190 -9.40 7.00 -7.64
C PHE A 190 -9.12 8.32 -8.36
N ASP A 191 -9.23 9.41 -7.63
CA ASP A 191 -8.77 10.72 -8.10
C ASP A 191 -7.24 10.83 -8.01
N PRO A 192 -6.62 11.93 -8.51
CA PRO A 192 -5.17 12.07 -8.47
C PRO A 192 -4.54 12.01 -7.07
N GLN A 193 -5.24 12.44 -6.02
CA GLN A 193 -4.73 12.37 -4.65
C GLN A 193 -4.67 10.92 -4.18
N HIS A 194 -5.72 10.12 -4.46
CA HIS A 194 -5.72 8.70 -4.11
C HIS A 194 -4.56 7.92 -4.74
N VAL A 195 -4.14 8.30 -5.96
CA VAL A 195 -2.94 7.70 -6.60
C VAL A 195 -1.69 7.98 -5.77
N VAL A 196 -1.49 9.23 -5.33
CA VAL A 196 -0.37 9.60 -4.45
C VAL A 196 -0.45 8.86 -3.11
N TRP A 197 -1.66 8.69 -2.56
CA TRP A 197 -1.86 7.95 -1.31
C TRP A 197 -1.43 6.49 -1.46
N LEU A 198 -1.82 5.81 -2.54
CA LEU A 198 -1.44 4.41 -2.79
C LEU A 198 0.06 4.25 -3.06
N LEU A 199 0.72 5.25 -3.66
CA LEU A 199 2.16 5.26 -3.87
C LEU A 199 2.97 5.39 -2.57
N SER A 200 2.34 5.64 -1.42
CA SER A 200 3.01 5.46 -0.12
C SER A 200 3.52 4.03 0.09
N SER A 201 2.99 3.05 -0.63
CA SER A 201 3.53 1.68 -0.66
C SER A 201 4.98 1.61 -1.14
N HIS A 202 5.45 2.58 -1.95
CA HIS A 202 6.83 2.62 -2.42
C HIS A 202 7.85 2.96 -1.33
N SER A 203 7.41 3.40 -0.14
CA SER A 203 8.29 3.57 1.04
C SER A 203 8.76 2.24 1.64
N VAL A 204 8.08 1.13 1.33
CA VAL A 204 8.45 -0.22 1.76
C VAL A 204 8.56 -1.15 0.56
N ALA A 205 9.44 -0.78 -0.37
CA ALA A 205 9.53 -1.46 -1.66
C ALA A 205 10.92 -1.35 -2.31
N ALA A 206 11.15 -2.25 -3.26
CA ALA A 206 12.32 -2.27 -4.13
C ALA A 206 11.99 -2.82 -5.52
N ALA A 207 12.84 -2.51 -6.49
CA ALA A 207 12.74 -3.01 -7.85
C ALA A 207 13.76 -4.12 -8.13
N SER A 208 13.29 -5.20 -8.73
CA SER A 208 14.16 -6.32 -9.15
C SER A 208 14.32 -6.44 -10.67
N PHE A 209 13.40 -5.84 -11.45
CA PHE A 209 13.30 -6.08 -12.90
C PHE A 209 13.43 -4.83 -13.77
N VAL A 210 13.50 -3.64 -13.17
CA VAL A 210 13.71 -2.38 -13.93
C VAL A 210 15.14 -2.32 -14.43
N ASP A 211 16.12 -2.46 -13.53
CA ASP A 211 17.51 -2.74 -13.88
C ASP A 211 17.90 -4.14 -13.36
N PRO A 212 17.99 -5.15 -14.24
CA PRO A 212 18.33 -6.52 -13.84
C PRO A 212 19.76 -6.70 -13.30
N THR A 213 20.63 -5.68 -13.38
CA THR A 213 22.01 -5.75 -12.87
C THR A 213 22.14 -5.39 -11.39
N ILE A 214 21.10 -4.77 -10.82
CA ILE A 214 21.02 -4.32 -9.42
C ILE A 214 19.66 -4.68 -8.81
N PRO A 215 19.29 -5.98 -8.76
CA PRO A 215 18.01 -6.39 -8.20
C PRO A 215 17.93 -6.03 -6.71
N GLY A 216 16.73 -5.66 -6.26
CA GLY A 216 16.48 -5.25 -4.88
C GLY A 216 16.85 -3.79 -4.59
N SER A 217 17.14 -2.96 -5.60
CA SER A 217 17.35 -1.52 -5.39
C SER A 217 16.05 -0.86 -4.88
N PRO A 218 16.07 -0.24 -3.69
CA PRO A 218 14.88 0.36 -3.10
C PRO A 218 14.50 1.70 -3.75
N PHE A 219 13.25 2.12 -3.53
CA PHE A 219 12.75 3.42 -4.01
C PHE A 219 13.02 4.58 -3.05
N ASP A 220 13.44 4.27 -1.82
CA ASP A 220 13.95 5.24 -0.86
C ASP A 220 15.10 4.64 -0.03
N SER A 221 15.66 5.43 0.89
CA SER A 221 16.78 5.03 1.74
C SER A 221 16.40 4.13 2.92
N THR A 222 15.11 3.93 3.17
CA THR A 222 14.58 3.25 4.37
C THR A 222 13.53 2.17 4.03
N PRO A 223 13.78 1.25 3.08
CA PRO A 223 12.76 0.35 2.53
C PRO A 223 12.14 -0.65 3.53
N GLY A 224 12.67 -0.74 4.76
CA GLY A 224 12.09 -1.54 5.83
C GLY A 224 11.14 -0.76 6.76
N ASN A 225 10.99 0.55 6.55
CA ASN A 225 10.17 1.45 7.37
C ASN A 225 9.12 2.12 6.50
N PHE A 226 7.87 2.14 6.95
CA PHE A 226 6.86 2.97 6.32
C PHE A 226 6.97 4.39 6.88
N ASP A 227 7.67 5.24 6.15
CA ASP A 227 7.94 6.63 6.52
C ASP A 227 7.71 7.57 5.32
N THR A 228 8.22 8.80 5.41
CA THR A 228 8.01 9.84 4.40
C THR A 228 9.21 9.99 3.45
N GLN A 229 10.25 9.16 3.57
CA GLN A 229 11.51 9.30 2.81
C GLN A 229 11.28 9.16 1.32
N PHE A 230 10.47 8.21 0.86
CA PHE A 230 10.05 8.13 -0.54
C PHE A 230 9.55 9.47 -1.11
N PHE A 231 8.69 10.19 -0.38
CA PHE A 231 8.15 11.48 -0.85
C PHE A 231 9.21 12.60 -0.82
N ILE A 232 10.18 12.53 0.08
CA ILE A 232 11.29 13.48 0.16
C ILE A 232 12.30 13.24 -0.96
N GLU A 233 12.74 11.99 -1.09
CA GLU A 233 13.87 11.58 -1.93
C GLU A 233 13.50 11.64 -3.41
N THR A 234 12.26 11.29 -3.77
CA THR A 234 11.75 11.49 -5.15
C THR A 234 11.70 12.96 -5.58
N GLN A 235 11.59 13.91 -4.63
CA GLN A 235 11.62 15.34 -4.92
C GLN A 235 13.04 15.88 -5.12
N LEU A 236 14.08 15.12 -4.75
CA LEU A 236 15.48 15.53 -4.94
C LEU A 236 15.88 15.45 -6.41
N THR A 237 16.81 16.32 -6.81
CA THR A 237 17.40 16.33 -8.15
C THR A 237 18.08 14.98 -8.41
N GLY A 238 17.71 14.31 -9.51
CA GLY A 238 18.42 13.11 -9.96
C GLY A 238 19.83 13.48 -10.44
N THR A 239 20.85 12.75 -10.00
CA THR A 239 22.26 13.05 -10.33
C THR A 239 23.08 11.85 -10.78
N LEU A 240 22.52 10.64 -10.67
CA LEU A 240 23.20 9.40 -11.02
C LEU A 240 22.22 8.32 -11.47
N TRP A 241 22.75 7.28 -12.11
CA TRP A 241 22.08 6.01 -12.31
C TRP A 241 22.70 5.00 -11.32
N PRO A 242 21.91 4.30 -10.49
CA PRO A 242 22.46 3.35 -9.52
C PRO A 242 23.10 2.13 -10.20
N GLY A 243 22.66 1.78 -11.42
CA GLY A 243 23.16 0.67 -12.21
C GLY A 243 23.55 1.09 -13.63
N THR A 244 22.84 0.54 -14.61
CA THR A 244 23.02 0.81 -16.04
C THR A 244 22.11 1.94 -16.53
N VAL A 245 22.44 2.53 -17.68
CA VAL A 245 21.68 3.64 -18.26
C VAL A 245 20.74 3.12 -19.35
N GLY A 246 19.54 3.69 -19.42
CA GLY A 246 18.60 3.46 -20.53
C GLY A 246 17.62 2.32 -20.32
N ASN A 247 17.40 1.91 -19.07
CA ASN A 247 16.33 0.97 -18.72
C ASN A 247 14.95 1.64 -18.89
N PRO A 248 13.98 0.99 -19.54
CA PRO A 248 12.64 1.56 -19.70
C PRO A 248 11.96 1.84 -18.35
N GLY A 249 11.49 3.08 -18.17
CA GLY A 249 10.80 3.48 -16.94
C GLY A 249 11.70 3.83 -15.77
N GLU A 250 13.02 3.89 -15.95
CA GLU A 250 13.98 4.39 -14.96
C GLU A 250 14.44 5.81 -15.32
N VAL A 251 14.68 6.64 -14.30
CA VAL A 251 15.32 7.96 -14.41
C VAL A 251 16.41 8.10 -13.35
N GLU A 252 17.24 9.14 -13.47
CA GLU A 252 18.29 9.43 -12.49
C GLU A 252 17.72 9.56 -11.06
N SER A 253 18.36 8.87 -10.12
CA SER A 253 18.10 8.92 -8.69
C SER A 253 19.07 9.91 -8.00
N PRO A 254 18.77 10.33 -6.76
CA PRO A 254 19.58 11.29 -6.03
C PRO A 254 20.68 10.63 -5.19
N ILE A 255 20.54 9.32 -4.90
CA ILE A 255 21.35 8.60 -3.92
C ILE A 255 21.85 7.29 -4.53
N ALA A 256 23.10 6.93 -4.26
CA ALA A 256 23.67 5.67 -4.73
C ALA A 256 22.90 4.47 -4.14
N GLY A 257 22.57 3.48 -4.96
CA GLY A 257 21.81 2.29 -4.55
C GLY A 257 20.29 2.44 -4.61
N GLU A 258 19.76 3.67 -4.53
CA GLU A 258 18.33 3.98 -4.76
C GLU A 258 18.04 4.02 -6.27
N ILE A 259 16.93 3.41 -6.68
CA ILE A 259 16.41 3.48 -8.05
C ILE A 259 15.16 4.35 -8.08
N ARG A 260 14.97 5.10 -9.18
CA ARG A 260 13.82 5.98 -9.34
C ARG A 260 13.02 5.65 -10.59
N LEU A 261 11.73 5.38 -10.41
CA LEU A 261 10.81 5.16 -11.52
C LEU A 261 10.45 6.49 -12.20
N GLN A 262 10.30 6.45 -13.52
CA GLN A 262 9.87 7.60 -14.31
C GLN A 262 8.46 8.06 -13.90
N SER A 263 7.54 7.14 -13.64
CA SER A 263 6.18 7.42 -13.17
C SER A 263 6.19 8.24 -11.88
N ASP A 264 6.99 7.83 -10.89
CA ASP A 264 7.07 8.48 -9.58
C ASP A 264 7.70 9.86 -9.70
N PHE A 265 8.80 9.97 -10.48
CA PHE A 265 9.43 11.24 -10.78
C PHE A 265 8.45 12.25 -11.40
N LEU A 266 7.62 11.79 -12.34
CA LEU A 266 6.64 12.63 -13.02
C LEU A 266 5.46 12.98 -12.09
N LEU A 267 4.95 12.03 -11.31
CA LEU A 267 3.84 12.26 -10.36
C LEU A 267 4.24 13.22 -9.23
N ALA A 268 5.48 13.16 -8.75
CA ALA A 268 6.03 14.13 -7.79
C ALA A 268 6.09 15.57 -8.35
N ARG A 269 6.00 15.74 -9.67
CA ARG A 269 6.20 17.03 -10.36
C ARG A 269 4.99 17.51 -11.18
N ASP A 270 3.97 16.68 -11.36
CA ASP A 270 2.75 17.04 -12.10
C ASP A 270 1.83 17.95 -11.27
N ASN A 271 1.25 18.97 -11.89
CA ASN A 271 0.44 19.96 -11.18
C ASN A 271 -0.83 19.38 -10.51
N ARG A 272 -1.29 18.20 -10.93
CA ARG A 272 -2.45 17.51 -10.35
C ARG A 272 -2.11 16.77 -9.06
N THR A 273 -0.83 16.44 -8.84
CA THR A 273 -0.38 15.52 -7.77
C THR A 273 0.72 16.09 -6.90
N ALA A 274 1.57 16.99 -7.40
CA ALA A 274 2.78 17.48 -6.73
C ALA A 274 2.53 18.11 -5.35
N CYS A 275 1.40 18.81 -5.15
CA CYS A 275 1.08 19.37 -3.84
C CYS A 275 0.62 18.32 -2.83
N GLU A 276 -0.08 17.27 -3.28
CA GLU A 276 -0.43 16.15 -2.41
C GLU A 276 0.82 15.31 -2.10
N TRP A 277 1.71 15.13 -3.08
CA TRP A 277 3.01 14.47 -2.91
C TRP A 277 3.84 15.15 -1.82
N GLN A 278 4.03 16.47 -1.94
CA GLN A 278 4.74 17.26 -0.95
C GLN A 278 4.03 17.28 0.43
N SER A 279 2.71 17.07 0.48
CA SER A 279 1.96 17.09 1.74
C SER A 279 2.34 15.97 2.71
N PHE A 280 3.02 14.93 2.23
CA PHE A 280 3.52 13.84 3.06
C PHE A 280 4.95 14.03 3.51
N ALA A 281 5.73 14.94 2.92
CA ALA A 281 7.16 15.06 3.17
C ALA A 281 7.53 15.27 4.65
N ASP A 282 6.64 15.82 5.47
CA ASP A 282 6.83 15.99 6.91
C ASP A 282 5.63 15.54 7.77
N ASP A 283 4.66 14.81 7.19
CA ASP A 283 3.41 14.42 7.85
C ASP A 283 3.08 12.93 7.68
N LEU A 284 3.80 12.08 8.41
CA LEU A 284 3.55 10.64 8.45
C LEU A 284 2.13 10.30 8.92
N SER A 285 1.54 11.08 9.83
CA SER A 285 0.19 10.79 10.33
C SER A 285 -0.87 10.95 9.23
N ARG A 286 -0.71 11.99 8.40
CA ARG A 286 -1.54 12.18 7.21
C ARG A 286 -1.30 11.05 6.21
N GLN A 287 -0.05 10.68 5.93
CA GLN A 287 0.29 9.57 5.04
C GLN A 287 -0.37 8.26 5.47
N GLN A 288 -0.19 7.86 6.73
CA GLN A 288 -0.81 6.66 7.33
C GLN A 288 -2.33 6.66 7.16
N THR A 289 -2.98 7.79 7.48
CA THR A 289 -4.43 7.91 7.44
C THR A 289 -4.97 7.77 6.02
N LEU A 290 -4.36 8.46 5.06
CA LEU A 290 -4.81 8.52 3.67
C LEU A 290 -4.44 7.24 2.91
N PHE A 291 -3.26 6.67 3.15
CA PHE A 291 -2.87 5.37 2.61
C PHE A 291 -3.80 4.27 3.09
N LYS A 292 -4.11 4.22 4.39
CA LYS A 292 -5.08 3.26 4.92
C LYS A 292 -6.44 3.35 4.22
N ALA A 293 -6.98 4.56 4.06
CA ALA A 293 -8.26 4.77 3.38
C ALA A 293 -8.22 4.34 1.91
N ALA A 294 -7.12 4.63 1.20
CA ALA A 294 -6.93 4.23 -0.19
C ALA A 294 -6.81 2.71 -0.34
N MET A 295 -6.06 2.05 0.56
CA MET A 295 -5.91 0.59 0.59
C MET A 295 -7.24 -0.12 0.88
N SER A 296 -8.09 0.40 1.77
CA SER A 296 -9.43 -0.16 2.00
C SER A 296 -10.31 -0.10 0.74
N THR A 297 -10.14 0.94 -0.07
CA THR A 297 -10.81 1.05 -1.38
C THR A 297 -10.22 0.07 -2.39
N LEU A 298 -8.89 0.01 -2.51
CA LEU A 298 -8.17 -0.91 -3.41
C LEU A 298 -8.56 -2.37 -3.14
N ALA A 299 -8.53 -2.78 -1.87
CA ALA A 299 -8.80 -4.14 -1.44
C ALA A 299 -10.25 -4.60 -1.71
N THR A 300 -11.15 -3.69 -2.08
CA THR A 300 -12.57 -3.97 -2.34
C THR A 300 -13.01 -3.65 -3.77
N ILE A 301 -12.08 -3.34 -4.68
CA ILE A 301 -12.39 -3.18 -6.11
C ILE A 301 -13.03 -4.47 -6.64
N GLY A 302 -14.14 -4.32 -7.37
CA GLY A 302 -14.91 -5.44 -7.93
C GLY A 302 -15.80 -6.17 -6.93
N GLN A 303 -15.81 -5.78 -5.64
CA GLN A 303 -16.55 -6.48 -4.60
C GLN A 303 -17.82 -5.73 -4.16
N ASP A 304 -18.84 -6.47 -3.70
CA ASP A 304 -19.97 -5.89 -2.95
C ASP A 304 -19.64 -5.86 -1.46
N THR A 305 -19.21 -4.71 -0.96
CA THR A 305 -18.79 -4.52 0.43
C THR A 305 -19.89 -4.84 1.45
N ALA A 306 -21.17 -4.84 1.06
CA ALA A 306 -22.26 -5.21 1.95
C ALA A 306 -22.30 -6.73 2.26
N THR A 307 -21.61 -7.54 1.46
CA THR A 307 -21.52 -8.99 1.62
C THR A 307 -20.25 -9.44 2.33
N LEU A 308 -19.29 -8.53 2.52
CA LEU A 308 -18.01 -8.83 3.14
C LEU A 308 -18.10 -8.75 4.67
N THR A 309 -17.20 -9.48 5.33
CA THR A 309 -17.09 -9.50 6.78
C THR A 309 -15.81 -8.82 7.24
N ASP A 310 -15.94 -7.82 8.11
CA ASP A 310 -14.80 -7.15 8.74
C ASP A 310 -14.07 -8.06 9.73
N CYS A 311 -12.79 -8.28 9.45
CA CYS A 311 -11.84 -9.06 10.23
C CYS A 311 -10.57 -8.25 10.56
N SER A 312 -10.66 -6.92 10.56
CA SER A 312 -9.52 -6.02 10.83
C SER A 312 -8.87 -6.27 12.20
N ASP A 313 -9.64 -6.76 13.18
CA ASP A 313 -9.15 -7.14 14.51
C ASP A 313 -8.09 -8.26 14.50
N VAL A 314 -7.93 -8.98 13.38
CA VAL A 314 -6.91 -10.04 13.21
C VAL A 314 -5.55 -9.46 12.77
N ILE A 315 -5.53 -8.32 12.08
CA ILE A 315 -4.28 -7.73 11.58
C ILE A 315 -3.45 -7.23 12.76
N PRO A 316 -2.16 -7.58 12.87
CA PRO A 316 -1.29 -7.08 13.93
C PRO A 316 -1.23 -5.55 13.97
N VAL A 317 -1.02 -4.99 15.17
CA VAL A 317 -0.72 -3.57 15.31
C VAL A 317 0.73 -3.34 14.87
N PRO A 318 0.99 -2.47 13.90
CA PRO A 318 2.35 -2.24 13.42
C PRO A 318 3.27 -1.65 14.49
N PRO A 319 4.59 -1.91 14.42
CA PRO A 319 5.56 -1.23 15.27
C PRO A 319 5.50 0.29 15.08
N ALA A 320 5.89 1.05 16.11
CA ALA A 320 5.97 2.50 16.02
C ALA A 320 6.99 2.94 14.97
N ALA A 321 6.74 4.09 14.34
CA ALA A 321 7.65 4.66 13.36
C ALA A 321 9.06 4.86 13.93
N GLU A 322 10.06 4.61 13.09
CA GLU A 322 11.47 4.87 13.39
C GLU A 322 11.92 6.14 12.67
N GLY A 323 12.77 6.92 13.32
CA GLY A 323 13.31 8.15 12.73
C GLY A 323 12.31 9.31 12.63
N THR A 324 12.73 10.35 11.93
CA THR A 324 11.94 11.56 11.63
C THR A 324 12.26 11.99 10.20
N PRO A 325 11.34 12.66 9.48
CA PRO A 325 11.59 13.17 8.13
C PRO A 325 12.93 13.94 8.01
N HIS A 326 13.80 13.54 7.08
CA HIS A 326 15.15 14.08 6.94
C HIS A 326 15.67 14.04 5.50
N PHE A 327 16.66 14.88 5.21
CA PHE A 327 17.47 14.71 4.01
C PHE A 327 18.61 13.72 4.27
N PRO A 328 18.86 12.80 3.34
CA PRO A 328 20.05 11.95 3.39
C PRO A 328 21.34 12.76 3.40
N ALA A 329 22.40 12.19 3.97
CA ALA A 329 23.64 12.90 4.24
C ALA A 329 24.24 13.54 2.97
N GLY A 330 24.54 14.83 3.05
CA GLY A 330 25.08 15.60 1.92
C GLY A 330 24.03 16.26 1.02
N LEU A 331 22.74 15.99 1.24
CA LEU A 331 21.61 16.62 0.54
C LEU A 331 20.88 17.58 1.47
N THR A 332 20.28 18.61 0.89
CA THR A 332 19.60 19.69 1.61
C THR A 332 18.37 20.18 0.84
N ASN A 333 17.64 21.14 1.40
CA ASN A 333 16.60 21.86 0.67
C ASN A 333 17.06 22.48 -0.66
N ALA A 334 18.37 22.75 -0.85
CA ALA A 334 18.89 23.29 -2.10
C ALA A 334 18.84 22.28 -3.26
N ASP A 335 18.72 20.99 -2.95
CA ASP A 335 18.73 19.88 -3.92
C ASP A 335 17.31 19.44 -4.30
N VAL A 336 16.28 20.07 -3.72
CA VAL A 336 14.86 19.79 -3.97
C VAL A 336 14.39 20.48 -5.26
N ASP A 337 13.84 19.70 -6.18
CA ASP A 337 13.10 20.21 -7.34
C ASP A 337 11.68 20.62 -6.92
N GLN A 338 11.52 21.84 -6.39
CA GLN A 338 10.20 22.35 -5.96
C GLN A 338 9.14 22.25 -7.07
N ALA A 339 8.06 21.52 -6.83
CA ALA A 339 6.96 21.37 -7.79
C ALA A 339 5.58 21.81 -7.29
N CYS A 340 5.30 21.72 -5.98
CA CYS A 340 4.05 22.27 -5.46
C CYS A 340 4.02 23.80 -5.62
N THR A 341 2.97 24.31 -6.25
CA THR A 341 2.85 25.75 -6.55
C THR A 341 2.22 26.55 -5.42
N THR A 342 1.62 25.89 -4.43
CA THR A 342 0.87 26.54 -3.35
C THR A 342 1.62 26.60 -2.03
N ALA A 343 2.70 25.84 -1.87
CA ALA A 343 3.50 25.79 -0.65
C ALA A 343 4.97 25.45 -0.97
N ALA A 344 5.91 26.03 -0.22
CA ALA A 344 7.31 25.65 -0.29
C ALA A 344 7.54 24.30 0.38
N PHE A 345 8.50 23.53 -0.12
CA PHE A 345 8.94 22.26 0.47
C PHE A 345 9.41 22.50 1.91
N PRO A 346 9.04 21.62 2.87
CA PRO A 346 9.40 21.79 4.27
C PRO A 346 10.92 21.83 4.48
N THR A 347 11.38 22.60 5.47
CA THR A 347 12.79 22.59 5.86
C THR A 347 13.03 21.42 6.79
N LEU A 348 13.83 20.45 6.35
CA LEU A 348 14.15 19.23 7.09
C LEU A 348 15.61 19.25 7.58
N SER A 349 15.91 18.45 8.60
CA SER A 349 17.30 18.22 9.00
C SER A 349 18.01 17.35 7.97
N THR A 350 19.32 17.58 7.78
CA THR A 350 20.19 16.69 7.00
C THR A 350 20.91 15.74 7.93
N ASP A 351 20.99 14.46 7.55
CA ASP A 351 21.76 13.47 8.28
C ASP A 351 23.24 13.84 8.38
N PRO A 352 23.87 13.61 9.54
CA PRO A 352 25.28 13.93 9.72
C PRO A 352 26.17 12.93 8.98
N GLY A 353 27.34 13.40 8.55
CA GLY A 353 28.37 12.53 7.98
C GLY A 353 28.40 12.57 6.45
N PRO A 354 29.16 11.65 5.82
CA PRO A 354 29.24 11.55 4.37
C PRO A 354 28.01 10.84 3.80
N ALA A 355 27.69 11.14 2.53
CA ALA A 355 26.72 10.37 1.76
C ALA A 355 27.07 8.87 1.76
N THR A 356 26.05 8.03 1.89
CA THR A 356 26.17 6.56 1.86
C THR A 356 25.38 5.98 0.70
N SER A 357 25.72 4.75 0.30
CA SER A 357 24.89 3.97 -0.62
C SER A 357 23.78 3.29 0.15
N VAL A 358 22.56 3.31 -0.37
CA VAL A 358 21.45 2.49 0.12
C VAL A 358 21.76 1.03 -0.19
N ALA A 359 21.49 0.15 0.78
CA ALA A 359 21.67 -1.29 0.59
C ALA A 359 20.48 -1.87 -0.17
N PRO A 360 20.70 -2.86 -1.07
CA PRO A 360 19.58 -3.55 -1.70
C PRO A 360 18.78 -4.35 -0.67
N VAL A 361 17.47 -4.43 -0.87
CA VAL A 361 16.61 -5.38 -0.18
C VAL A 361 17.00 -6.79 -0.65
N PRO A 362 17.33 -7.73 0.25
CA PRO A 362 17.63 -9.11 -0.14
C PRO A 362 16.44 -9.73 -0.87
N THR A 363 16.66 -10.26 -2.07
CA THR A 363 15.65 -11.04 -2.79
C THR A 363 15.55 -12.46 -2.20
N PRO A 364 14.38 -13.11 -2.22
CA PRO A 364 14.19 -14.47 -1.70
C PRO A 364 15.05 -15.56 -2.37
#